data_AF-A0A7V9D592-F1
#
_entry.id   AF-A0A7V9D592-F1
#
_cell.length_a   1.000
_cell.length_b   1.000
_cell.length_c   1.000
_cell.angle_alpha   90.00
_cell.angle_beta   90.00
_cell.angle_gamma   90.00
#
_symmetry.space_group_name_H-M   'P 1'
#
loop_
_entity.id
_entity.type
_entity.pdbx_description
1 polymer ?
#
loop_
_entity_poly.entity_id
_entity_poly.type
_entity_poly.pdbx_seq_one_letter_code
_entity_poly.pdbx_strand_id
1 'polypeptide(L)'
;MAKTTLQRLYEEQGQSPWIDNITRGMMSSGELQDYIDKGIRGLTSNPTIFEKAISSGEDYEAAMRDLVANGAGPSEIYDALITEDIQSAADLLRPLYESSSGVDGFVSIEVSPKLAYDTE
;
A
#
# COMPACT_ATOMS: atom_id res chain seq x y z
N MET A 1 12.46 24.82 -2.01
CA MET A 1 11.23 24.80 -2.83
C MET A 1 10.06 25.26 -1.96
N ALA A 2 9.01 25.81 -2.56
CA ALA A 2 7.79 26.14 -1.81
C ALA A 2 7.11 24.86 -1.31
N LYS A 3 6.50 24.89 -0.13
CA LYS A 3 5.78 23.73 0.43
C LYS A 3 4.55 23.41 -0.41
N THR A 4 4.25 22.12 -0.55
CA THR A 4 3.04 21.64 -1.23
C THR A 4 1.79 21.91 -0.36
N THR A 5 0.61 21.76 -0.94
CA THR A 5 -0.64 21.83 -0.18
C THR A 5 -0.77 20.72 0.87
N LEU A 6 -0.27 19.51 0.59
CA LEU A 6 -0.30 18.39 1.54
C LEU A 6 0.62 18.64 2.75
N GLN A 7 1.81 19.19 2.52
CA GLN A 7 2.72 19.56 3.59
C GLN A 7 2.10 20.63 4.51
N ARG A 8 1.44 21.66 3.93
CA ARG A 8 0.72 22.67 4.73
C ARG A 8 -0.45 22.09 5.50
N LEU A 9 -1.19 21.14 4.92
CA LEU A 9 -2.31 20.48 5.61
C LEU A 9 -1.85 19.82 6.92
N TYR A 10 -0.69 19.15 6.89
CA TYR A 10 -0.12 18.56 8.09
C TYR A 10 0.46 19.61 9.04
N GLU A 11 1.35 20.46 8.57
CA GLU A 11 2.11 21.36 9.45
C GLU A 11 1.28 22.49 10.05
N GLU A 12 0.29 23.01 9.31
CA GLU A 12 -0.51 24.15 9.73
C GLU A 12 -1.84 23.72 10.37
N GLN A 13 -2.40 22.58 9.94
CA GLN A 13 -3.72 22.11 10.40
C GLN A 13 -3.66 20.83 11.23
N GLY A 14 -2.50 20.15 11.29
CA GLY A 14 -2.34 18.90 12.04
C GLY A 14 -3.06 17.70 11.43
N GLN A 15 -3.43 17.75 10.14
CA GLN A 15 -4.14 16.66 9.46
C GLN A 15 -3.20 15.87 8.55
N SER A 16 -3.15 14.56 8.74
CA SER A 16 -2.32 13.65 7.93
C SER A 16 -3.04 13.17 6.67
N PRO A 17 -2.60 13.56 5.46
CA PRO A 17 -3.21 13.10 4.22
C PRO A 17 -2.71 11.70 3.83
N TRP A 18 -3.64 10.80 3.52
CA TRP A 18 -3.35 9.43 3.11
C TRP A 18 -3.83 9.18 1.67
N ILE A 19 -3.18 8.26 0.98
CA ILE A 19 -3.62 7.77 -0.34
C ILE A 19 -4.59 6.60 -0.13
N ASP A 20 -5.75 6.64 -0.80
CA ASP A 20 -6.70 5.52 -0.81
C ASP A 20 -6.56 4.66 -2.07
N ASN A 21 -5.35 4.13 -2.26
CA ASN A 21 -4.97 3.26 -3.37
C ASN A 21 -3.60 2.65 -3.12
N ILE A 22 -3.36 1.47 -3.71
CA ILE A 22 -2.05 0.85 -3.83
C ILE A 22 -1.99 0.03 -5.11
N THR A 23 -0.90 0.15 -5.86
CA THR A 23 -0.57 -0.74 -6.97
C THR A 23 0.91 -1.06 -6.94
N ARG A 24 1.29 -2.26 -7.39
CA ARG A 24 2.70 -2.65 -7.56
C ARG A 24 3.52 -1.62 -8.35
N GLY A 25 2.94 -1.09 -9.43
CA GLY A 25 3.53 -0.02 -10.24
C GLY A 25 3.90 1.24 -9.45
N MET A 26 3.13 1.63 -8.43
CA MET A 26 3.45 2.81 -7.62
C MET A 26 4.77 2.66 -6.87
N MET A 27 5.08 1.45 -6.39
CA MET A 27 6.34 1.16 -5.71
C MET A 27 7.49 1.04 -6.72
N SER A 28 7.30 0.25 -7.78
CA SER A 28 8.38 -0.04 -8.75
C SER A 28 8.80 1.17 -9.59
N SER A 29 7.88 2.09 -9.87
CA SER A 29 8.15 3.32 -10.62
C SER A 29 8.73 4.46 -9.77
N GLY A 30 8.67 4.35 -8.44
CA GLY A 30 9.01 5.43 -7.51
C GLY A 30 7.90 6.46 -7.27
N GLU A 31 6.72 6.29 -7.88
CA GLU A 31 5.57 7.19 -7.71
C GLU A 31 5.15 7.34 -6.23
N LEU A 32 5.18 6.26 -5.45
CA LEU A 32 4.85 6.33 -4.03
C LEU A 32 5.85 7.19 -3.25
N GLN A 33 7.15 7.07 -3.55
CA GLN A 33 8.18 7.92 -2.93
C GLN A 33 7.93 9.40 -3.27
N ASP A 34 7.60 9.68 -4.53
CA ASP A 34 7.23 11.00 -5.02
C ASP A 34 6.06 11.61 -4.24
N TYR A 35 5.05 10.80 -3.89
CA TYR A 35 3.92 11.24 -3.08
C TYR A 35 4.30 11.49 -1.62
N ILE A 36 5.15 10.63 -1.04
CA ILE A 36 5.68 10.80 0.33
C ILE A 36 6.45 12.12 0.41
N ASP A 37 7.33 12.39 -0.54
CA ASP A 37 8.13 13.63 -0.61
C ASP A 37 7.24 14.87 -0.75
N LYS A 38 6.10 14.73 -1.44
CA LYS A 38 5.06 15.78 -1.57
C LYS A 38 4.19 15.91 -0.33
N GLY A 39 4.28 15.03 0.66
CA GLY A 39 3.63 15.17 1.97
C GLY A 39 2.55 14.14 2.29
N ILE A 40 2.40 13.05 1.52
CA ILE A 40 1.56 11.92 1.92
C ILE A 40 2.16 11.24 3.16
N ARG A 41 1.28 10.80 4.06
CA ARG A 41 1.66 10.31 5.39
C ARG A 41 1.24 8.89 5.72
N GLY A 42 0.57 8.22 4.77
CA GLY A 42 0.13 6.84 4.91
C GLY A 42 -0.72 6.45 3.71
N LEU A 43 -1.15 5.20 3.67
CA LEU A 43 -2.06 4.73 2.64
C LEU A 43 -3.00 3.63 3.14
N THR A 44 -4.12 3.49 2.45
CA THR A 44 -5.10 2.42 2.64
C THR A 44 -5.16 1.50 1.43
N SER A 45 -5.46 0.23 1.72
CA SER A 45 -5.82 -0.76 0.72
C SER A 45 -7.12 -1.45 1.14
N ASN A 46 -7.82 -2.03 0.17
CA ASN A 46 -9.00 -2.85 0.39
C ASN A 46 -9.07 -3.92 -0.74
N PRO A 47 -9.91 -4.97 -0.60
CA PRO A 47 -10.00 -6.03 -1.60
C PRO A 47 -10.33 -5.53 -3.02
N THR A 48 -11.12 -4.46 -3.15
CA THR A 48 -11.49 -3.90 -4.47
C THR A 48 -10.30 -3.20 -5.15
N ILE A 49 -9.41 -2.57 -4.37
CA ILE A 49 -8.17 -1.97 -4.89
C ILE A 49 -7.27 -3.08 -5.45
N PHE A 50 -7.05 -4.16 -4.70
CA PHE A 50 -6.22 -5.27 -5.16
C PHE A 50 -6.82 -6.04 -6.33
N GLU A 51 -8.14 -6.28 -6.34
CA GLU A 51 -8.82 -6.89 -7.48
C GLU A 51 -8.50 -6.12 -8.76
N LYS A 52 -8.67 -4.79 -8.74
CA LYS A 52 -8.39 -3.94 -9.91
C LYS A 52 -6.93 -3.97 -10.29
N ALA A 53 -6.01 -3.84 -9.33
CA ALA A 53 -4.58 -3.83 -9.62
C ALA A 53 -4.11 -5.15 -10.24
N ILE A 54 -4.50 -6.28 -9.68
CA ILE A 54 -4.09 -7.61 -10.14
C ILE A 54 -4.75 -7.96 -11.49
N SER A 55 -6.03 -7.60 -11.68
CA SER A 55 -6.76 -7.97 -12.90
C SER A 55 -6.37 -7.12 -14.13
N SER A 56 -5.82 -5.93 -13.94
CA SER A 56 -5.55 -4.97 -15.03
C SER A 56 -4.08 -4.75 -15.35
N GLY A 57 -3.16 -5.27 -14.52
CA GLY A 57 -1.74 -4.95 -14.62
C GLY A 57 -0.88 -6.12 -15.09
N GLU A 58 0.03 -5.83 -16.04
CA GLU A 58 1.13 -6.73 -16.40
C GLU A 58 2.12 -6.92 -15.23
N ASP A 59 2.12 -6.00 -14.27
CA ASP A 59 3.00 -5.95 -13.09
C ASP A 59 2.98 -7.23 -12.24
N TYR A 60 1.89 -8.01 -12.29
CA TYR A 60 1.71 -9.22 -11.50
C TYR A 60 1.97 -10.51 -12.30
N GLU A 61 2.09 -10.44 -13.63
CA GLU A 61 2.14 -11.65 -14.47
C GLU A 61 3.32 -12.57 -14.13
N ALA A 62 4.51 -12.01 -13.96
CA ALA A 62 5.70 -12.80 -13.66
C ALA A 62 5.57 -13.53 -12.32
N ALA A 63 5.20 -12.80 -11.27
CA ALA A 63 5.00 -13.35 -9.93
C ALA A 63 3.88 -14.41 -9.91
N MET A 64 2.76 -14.16 -10.59
CA MET A 64 1.67 -15.13 -10.72
C MET A 64 2.13 -16.41 -11.43
N ARG A 65 2.88 -16.31 -12.53
CA ARG A 65 3.39 -17.47 -13.27
C ARG A 65 4.30 -18.32 -12.40
N ASP A 66 5.19 -17.69 -11.64
CA ASP A 66 6.11 -18.39 -10.73
C ASP A 66 5.36 -19.09 -9.59
N LEU A 67 4.38 -18.44 -8.97
CA LEU A 67 3.57 -19.03 -7.91
C LEU A 67 2.73 -20.22 -8.43
N VAL A 68 2.13 -20.08 -9.61
CA VAL A 68 1.40 -21.18 -10.26
C VAL A 68 2.34 -22.34 -10.59
N ALA A 69 3.54 -22.08 -11.11
CA ALA A 69 4.53 -23.12 -11.41
C ALA A 69 4.99 -23.87 -10.14
N ASN A 70 4.94 -23.22 -8.99
CA ASN A 70 5.22 -23.81 -7.68
C ASN A 70 3.99 -24.50 -7.03
N GLY A 71 2.85 -24.54 -7.72
CA GLY A 71 1.66 -25.26 -7.27
C GLY A 71 0.74 -24.49 -6.32
N ALA A 72 0.93 -23.17 -6.19
CA ALA A 72 0.08 -22.34 -5.34
C ALA A 72 -1.36 -22.25 -5.87
N GLY A 73 -2.33 -22.32 -4.96
CA GLY A 73 -3.75 -22.09 -5.26
C GLY A 73 -4.10 -20.59 -5.34
N PRO A 74 -5.30 -20.23 -5.82
CA PRO A 74 -5.69 -18.83 -6.01
C PRO A 74 -5.59 -17.95 -4.75
N SER A 75 -5.99 -18.47 -3.59
CA SER A 75 -5.90 -17.72 -2.33
C SER A 75 -4.45 -17.50 -1.89
N GLU A 76 -3.59 -18.52 -2.02
CA GLU A 76 -2.17 -18.42 -1.69
C GLU A 76 -1.45 -17.42 -2.61
N ILE A 77 -1.82 -17.41 -3.90
CA ILE A 77 -1.32 -16.41 -4.86
C ILE A 77 -1.74 -15.01 -4.44
N TYR A 78 -3.02 -14.80 -4.14
CA TYR A 78 -3.53 -13.51 -3.69
C TYR A 78 -2.80 -13.02 -2.43
N ASP A 79 -2.74 -13.85 -1.39
CA ASP A 79 -2.10 -13.50 -0.11
C ASP A 79 -0.61 -13.17 -0.29
N ALA A 80 0.10 -13.92 -1.14
CA ALA A 80 1.51 -13.66 -1.43
C ALA A 80 1.71 -12.29 -2.12
N LEU A 81 0.91 -12.00 -3.15
CA LEU A 81 1.03 -10.75 -3.91
C LEU A 81 0.70 -9.52 -3.05
N ILE A 82 -0.40 -9.57 -2.30
CA ILE A 82 -0.80 -8.44 -1.46
C ILE A 82 0.20 -8.21 -0.32
N THR A 83 0.74 -9.29 0.27
CA THR A 83 1.69 -9.17 1.39
C THR A 83 2.98 -8.51 0.92
N GLU A 84 3.48 -8.90 -0.27
CA GLU A 84 4.66 -8.30 -0.88
C GLU A 84 4.47 -6.80 -1.15
N ASP A 85 3.32 -6.42 -1.71
CA ASP A 85 3.01 -5.03 -2.02
C ASP A 85 2.88 -4.17 -0.75
N ILE A 86 2.19 -4.68 0.28
CA ILE A 86 2.03 -4.02 1.57
C ILE A 86 3.38 -3.85 2.28
N GLN A 87 4.22 -4.89 2.26
CA GLN A 87 5.55 -4.83 2.83
C GLN A 87 6.41 -3.79 2.10
N SER A 88 6.40 -3.77 0.77
CA SER A 88 7.14 -2.81 -0.04
C SER A 88 6.72 -1.37 0.24
N ALA A 89 5.42 -1.12 0.37
CA ALA A 89 4.89 0.18 0.75
C ALA A 89 5.27 0.57 2.19
N ALA A 90 5.23 -0.39 3.13
CA ALA A 90 5.59 -0.16 4.52
C ALA A 90 7.07 0.18 4.67
N ASP A 91 7.95 -0.47 3.90
CA ASP A 91 9.38 -0.17 3.87
C ASP A 91 9.66 1.26 3.39
N LEU A 92 8.91 1.76 2.39
CA LEU A 92 9.00 3.14 1.91
C LEU A 92 8.48 4.16 2.95
N LEU A 93 7.43 3.81 3.69
CA LEU A 93 6.83 4.68 4.71
C LEU A 93 7.52 4.57 6.08
N ARG A 94 8.39 3.58 6.30
CA ARG A 94 9.07 3.33 7.57
C ARG A 94 9.87 4.54 8.10
N PRO A 95 10.63 5.30 7.29
CA PRO A 95 11.31 6.50 7.79
C PRO A 95 10.35 7.55 8.36
N LEU A 96 9.15 7.66 7.77
CA LEU A 96 8.11 8.54 8.28
C LEU A 96 7.51 8.00 9.58
N TYR A 97 7.28 6.70 9.67
CA TYR A 97 6.82 6.06 10.91
C TYR A 97 7.79 6.32 12.07
N GLU A 98 9.09 6.13 11.83
CA GLU A 98 10.13 6.35 12.83
C GLU A 98 10.23 7.84 13.23
N SER A 99 10.29 8.75 12.25
CA SER A 99 10.42 10.19 12.54
C SER A 99 9.17 10.81 13.16
N SER A 100 7.99 10.25 12.91
CA SER A 100 6.73 10.66 13.53
C SER A 100 6.46 10.01 14.88
N SER A 101 7.38 9.17 15.40
CA SER A 101 7.20 8.39 16.62
C SER A 101 5.94 7.49 16.57
N GLY A 102 5.67 6.90 15.41
CA GLY A 102 4.56 5.97 15.19
C GLY A 102 3.18 6.62 15.03
N VAL A 103 3.12 7.92 14.75
CA VAL A 103 1.85 8.64 14.49
C VAL A 103 1.44 8.52 13.01
N ASP A 104 2.41 8.48 12.10
CA ASP A 104 2.22 8.38 10.65
C ASP A 104 3.04 7.24 10.06
N GLY A 105 3.07 7.09 8.74
CA GLY A 105 3.84 6.07 8.05
C GLY A 105 3.18 4.69 8.02
N PHE A 106 1.85 4.64 8.15
CA PHE A 106 1.09 3.40 8.14
C PHE A 106 0.67 2.99 6.73
N VAL A 107 0.61 1.68 6.54
CA VAL A 107 0.00 1.00 5.39
C VAL A 107 -1.10 0.11 5.93
N SER A 108 -2.35 0.36 5.53
CA SER A 108 -3.48 -0.45 5.98
C SER A 108 -3.73 -1.60 5.01
N ILE A 109 -3.95 -2.80 5.57
CA ILE A 109 -4.43 -3.98 4.87
C ILE A 109 -5.73 -4.44 5.53
N GLU A 110 -6.73 -4.76 4.72
CA GLU A 110 -7.99 -5.33 5.21
C GLU A 110 -7.91 -6.86 5.26
N VAL A 111 -8.52 -7.42 6.30
CA VAL A 111 -8.77 -8.86 6.39
C VAL A 111 -9.91 -9.27 5.44
N SER A 112 -10.11 -10.57 5.27
CA SER A 112 -11.22 -11.08 4.45
C SER A 112 -12.58 -10.52 4.94
N PRO A 113 -13.41 -9.93 4.07
CA PRO A 113 -14.74 -9.46 4.44
C PRO A 113 -15.67 -10.57 4.95
N LYS A 114 -15.35 -11.84 4.67
CA LYS A 114 -16.09 -13.00 5.18
C LYS A 114 -15.97 -13.15 6.70
N LEU A 115 -14.93 -12.56 7.30
CA LEU A 115 -14.67 -12.58 8.74
C LEU A 115 -15.26 -11.36 9.46
N ALA A 116 -16.03 -10.51 8.77
CA ALA A 116 -16.57 -9.27 9.38
C ALA A 116 -17.44 -9.50 10.63
N TYR A 117 -17.99 -10.71 10.81
CA TYR A 117 -18.80 -11.11 11.96
C TYR A 117 -18.13 -12.21 12.81
N ASP A 118 -16.87 -12.53 12.53
CA ASP A 118 -16.08 -13.51 13.26
C ASP A 118 -14.98 -12.78 14.04
N THR A 119 -14.94 -13.00 15.35
CA THR A 119 -14.00 -12.32 16.25
C THR A 119 -12.85 -13.21 16.70
N GLU A 120 -12.86 -14.49 16.31
CA GLU A 120 -11.78 -15.46 16.56
C GLU A 120 -10.81 -15.55 15.37
#